data_AF-A0A0G4J445-F1
#
_entry.id   AF-A0A0G4J445-F1
#
_cell.length_a   1.000
_cell.length_b   1.000
_cell.length_c   1.000
_cell.angle_alpha   90.00
_cell.angle_beta   90.00
_cell.angle_gamma   90.00
#
_symmetry.space_group_name_H-M   'P 1'
#
loop_
_entity.id
_entity.type
_entity.pdbx_description
1 polymer ?
#
loop_
_entity_poly.entity_id
_entity_poly.type
_entity_poly.pdbx_seq_one_letter_code
_entity_poly.pdbx_strand_id
1 'polypeptide(L)'
;MILSEACPRWASALICLLLAVAFVASLYVWARATMESRDHPDVVVRRIVSVSVVSSLAPLALLACASHQDGSPPFSAWMGLPFTTSSPLSWLAAVTLPLAVTASLFLGPIVQESLEYQSLQSWAAVGIATLWAPSQRLLRVRNLIVGPFCEEWVFRATMCSLMYGTGWSLTPMVLVPPVLFGLAHVHHLIDMVRSRGMSLAQGAAAVVVQLTYTTAFGVYACFIFIRTGHFISCFLCHAFCNLMGFPDLSWVSDEKHRRHRALLIVSYVSGVIIFSVSLAPLTAPHLYGSMFSPPPVDPAYPPAPRLTVPATTLQRLLQT
;
A
#
# COMPACT_ATOMS: atom_id res chain seq x y z
N MET A 1 -23.00 -5.87 5.46
CA MET A 1 -21.99 -4.80 5.43
C MET A 1 -21.79 -4.31 4.01
N ILE A 2 -21.67 -2.98 3.87
CA ILE A 2 -21.71 -2.12 2.66
C ILE A 2 -22.52 -2.72 1.52
N LEU A 3 -23.79 -2.31 1.43
CA LEU A 3 -24.61 -2.53 0.26
C LEU A 3 -24.37 -1.39 -0.72
N SER A 4 -24.34 -1.70 -2.01
CA SER A 4 -24.38 -0.70 -3.09
C SER A 4 -25.58 0.26 -2.99
N GLU A 5 -26.59 -0.09 -2.19
CA GLU A 5 -27.77 0.75 -1.90
C GLU A 5 -27.50 1.82 -0.84
N ALA A 6 -26.57 1.61 0.09
CA ALA A 6 -26.27 2.59 1.14
C ALA A 6 -25.34 3.71 0.65
N CYS A 7 -24.42 3.38 -0.27
CA CYS A 7 -23.50 4.34 -0.85
C CYS A 7 -23.30 4.07 -2.35
N PRO A 8 -23.68 5.00 -3.24
CA PRO A 8 -23.44 4.84 -4.67
C PRO A 8 -21.95 4.98 -4.99
N ARG A 9 -21.52 4.38 -6.11
CA ARG A 9 -20.12 4.40 -6.56
C ARG A 9 -19.49 5.81 -6.62
N TRP A 10 -20.25 6.82 -7.05
CA TRP A 10 -19.73 8.19 -7.11
C TRP A 10 -19.39 8.73 -5.71
N ALA A 11 -20.17 8.37 -4.69
CA ALA A 11 -19.93 8.82 -3.32
C ALA A 11 -18.68 8.14 -2.74
N SER A 12 -18.46 6.85 -3.00
CA SER A 12 -17.20 6.20 -2.61
C SER A 12 -15.98 6.83 -3.28
N ALA A 13 -16.06 7.23 -4.55
CA ALA A 13 -14.96 7.90 -5.24
C ALA A 13 -14.67 9.29 -4.63
N LEU A 14 -15.72 10.05 -4.31
CA LEU A 14 -15.59 11.33 -3.62
C LEU A 14 -14.95 11.15 -2.24
N ILE A 15 -15.39 10.15 -1.46
CA ILE A 15 -14.80 9.85 -0.15
C ILE A 15 -13.32 9.46 -0.29
N CYS A 16 -12.95 8.64 -1.27
CA CYS A 16 -11.54 8.32 -1.52
C CYS A 16 -10.72 9.57 -1.84
N LEU A 17 -11.24 10.48 -2.67
CA LEU A 17 -10.59 11.75 -2.96
C LEU A 17 -10.43 12.61 -1.69
N LEU A 18 -11.49 12.72 -0.87
CA LEU A 18 -11.45 13.47 0.38
C LEU A 18 -10.46 12.88 1.38
N LEU A 19 -10.38 11.56 1.48
CA LEU A 19 -9.39 10.87 2.31
C LEU A 19 -7.96 11.16 1.83
N ALA A 20 -7.70 11.12 0.52
CA ALA A 20 -6.39 11.45 -0.04
C ALA A 20 -5.99 12.91 0.25
N VAL A 21 -6.93 13.85 0.06
CA VAL A 21 -6.72 15.27 0.37
C VAL A 21 -6.49 15.47 1.88
N ALA A 22 -7.29 14.86 2.73
CA ALA A 22 -7.15 14.94 4.19
C ALA A 22 -5.80 14.38 4.66
N PHE A 23 -5.36 13.26 4.07
CA PHE A 23 -4.06 12.66 4.36
C PHE A 23 -2.92 13.62 4.05
N VAL A 24 -2.89 14.23 2.86
CA VAL A 24 -1.86 15.21 2.49
C VAL A 24 -1.96 16.47 3.34
N ALA A 25 -3.17 17.02 3.52
CA ALA A 25 -3.40 18.22 4.32
C ALA A 25 -2.92 18.03 5.78
N SER A 26 -3.05 16.83 6.34
CA SER A 26 -2.57 16.50 7.69
C SER A 26 -1.08 16.77 7.87
N LEU A 27 -0.27 16.64 6.81
CA LEU A 27 1.18 16.88 6.86
C LEU A 27 1.54 18.36 7.00
N TYR A 28 0.58 19.25 6.74
CA TYR A 28 0.74 20.70 6.70
C TYR A 28 -0.03 21.47 7.77
N VAL A 29 -0.81 20.79 8.62
CA VAL A 29 -1.57 21.42 9.72
C VAL A 29 -0.66 22.29 10.60
N TRP A 30 0.60 21.88 10.75
CA TRP A 30 1.60 22.56 11.58
C TRP A 30 2.58 23.44 10.79
N ALA A 31 2.41 23.59 9.47
CA ALA A 31 3.41 24.20 8.59
C ALA A 31 3.74 25.67 8.92
N ARG A 32 2.78 26.43 9.46
CA ARG A 32 3.02 27.82 9.90
C ARG A 32 3.75 27.92 11.24
N ALA A 33 3.73 26.85 12.04
CA ALA A 33 4.35 26.82 13.37
C ALA A 33 5.85 26.49 13.33
N THR A 34 6.40 26.15 12.16
CA THR A 34 7.81 25.75 11.99
C THR A 34 8.33 26.22 10.64
N MET A 35 9.32 27.12 10.63
CA MET A 35 10.13 27.42 9.43
C MET A 35 11.28 26.40 9.25
N GLU A 36 11.14 25.22 9.85
CA GLU A 36 12.18 24.19 9.89
C GLU A 36 12.07 23.20 8.73
N SER A 37 13.19 22.54 8.43
CA SER A 37 13.22 21.49 7.41
C SER A 37 12.26 20.34 7.72
N ARG A 38 11.77 19.66 6.68
CA ARG A 38 10.85 18.50 6.81
C ARG A 38 11.37 17.41 7.75
N ASP A 39 12.68 17.21 7.78
CA ASP A 39 13.33 16.15 8.54
C ASP A 39 13.75 16.59 9.95
N HIS A 40 13.44 17.83 10.34
CA HIS A 40 13.63 18.29 11.72
C HIS A 40 12.76 17.44 12.67
N PRO A 41 13.31 16.97 13.82
CA PRO A 41 12.61 16.03 14.71
C PRO A 41 11.20 16.49 15.12
N ASP A 42 11.02 17.76 15.48
CA ASP A 42 9.72 18.30 15.86
C ASP A 42 8.70 18.27 14.73
N VAL A 43 9.13 18.57 13.49
CA VAL A 43 8.28 18.51 12.30
C VAL A 43 7.87 17.07 12.04
N VAL A 44 8.80 16.12 12.17
CA VAL A 44 8.52 14.69 11.99
C VAL A 44 7.51 14.18 13.03
N VAL A 45 7.70 14.47 14.31
CA VAL A 45 6.76 14.04 15.37
C VAL A 45 5.37 14.62 15.13
N ARG A 46 5.26 15.92 14.82
CA ARG A 46 3.95 16.56 14.57
C ARG A 46 3.23 15.97 13.36
N ARG A 47 3.96 15.67 12.28
CA ARG A 47 3.42 14.99 11.09
C ARG A 47 2.98 13.56 11.39
N ILE A 48 3.76 12.83 12.20
CA ILE A 48 3.37 11.48 12.67
C ILE A 48 2.05 11.56 13.44
N VAL A 49 1.89 12.52 14.35
CA VAL A 49 0.65 12.67 15.12
C VAL A 49 -0.53 12.98 14.20
N SER A 50 -0.40 13.97 13.31
CA SER A 50 -1.52 14.37 12.44
C SER A 50 -1.92 13.29 11.44
N VAL A 51 -0.96 12.62 10.81
CA VAL A 51 -1.25 11.54 9.86
C VAL A 51 -1.86 10.33 10.57
N SER A 52 -1.45 10.05 11.80
CA SER A 52 -2.03 8.96 12.61
C SER A 52 -3.49 9.25 12.98
N VAL A 53 -3.83 10.51 13.27
CA VAL A 53 -5.23 10.92 13.53
C VAL A 53 -6.09 10.74 12.28
N VAL A 54 -5.62 11.20 11.11
CA VAL A 54 -6.37 10.98 9.87
C VAL A 54 -6.51 9.48 9.55
N SER A 55 -5.46 8.70 9.79
CA SER A 55 -5.46 7.26 9.54
C SER A 55 -6.38 6.48 10.50
N SER A 56 -6.53 6.91 11.75
CA SER A 56 -7.45 6.28 12.71
C SER A 56 -8.92 6.61 12.41
N LEU A 57 -9.18 7.78 11.82
CA LEU A 57 -10.52 8.20 11.40
C LEU A 57 -10.92 7.65 10.02
N ALA A 58 -9.96 7.32 9.15
CA ALA A 58 -10.24 6.84 7.79
C ALA A 58 -11.22 5.66 7.72
N PRO A 59 -11.16 4.62 8.59
CA PRO A 59 -12.10 3.51 8.56
C PRO A 59 -13.55 3.91 8.87
N LEU A 60 -13.80 5.08 9.46
CA LEU A 60 -15.16 5.61 9.63
C LEU A 60 -15.84 5.84 8.27
N ALA A 61 -15.07 6.07 7.20
CA ALA A 61 -15.60 6.14 5.84
C ALA A 61 -16.30 4.85 5.40
N LEU A 62 -15.75 3.67 5.79
CA LEU A 62 -16.41 2.39 5.55
C LEU A 62 -17.70 2.28 6.38
N LEU A 63 -17.65 2.66 7.65
CA LEU A 63 -18.81 2.58 8.55
C LEU A 63 -19.95 3.50 8.09
N ALA A 64 -19.63 4.70 7.58
CA ALA A 64 -20.61 5.61 7.00
C ALA A 64 -21.35 5.01 5.80
N CYS A 65 -20.73 4.06 5.11
CA CYS A 65 -21.30 3.35 3.97
C CYS A 65 -21.81 1.95 4.35
N ALA A 66 -21.69 1.53 5.61
CA ALA A 66 -21.99 0.18 6.03
C ALA A 66 -23.47 0.01 6.38
N SER A 67 -24.07 -1.07 5.89
CA SER A 67 -25.36 -1.57 6.34
C SER A 67 -25.18 -2.95 6.99
N HIS A 68 -25.84 -3.21 8.13
CA HIS A 68 -25.75 -4.52 8.77
C HIS A 68 -26.64 -5.54 8.04
N GLN A 69 -26.08 -6.71 7.74
CA GLN A 69 -26.82 -7.86 7.25
C GLN A 69 -26.27 -9.10 7.95
N ASP A 70 -27.16 -9.99 8.34
CA ASP A 70 -26.80 -11.24 8.99
C ASP A 70 -25.91 -12.09 8.06
N GLY A 71 -24.84 -12.64 8.63
CA GLY A 71 -23.84 -13.42 7.88
C GLY A 71 -22.83 -12.59 7.07
N SER A 72 -22.89 -11.25 7.09
CA SER A 72 -21.82 -10.45 6.46
C SER A 72 -20.48 -10.57 7.23
N PRO A 73 -19.31 -10.54 6.54
CA PRO A 73 -18.01 -10.60 7.20
C PRO A 73 -17.89 -9.52 8.29
N PRO A 74 -17.09 -9.69 9.34
CA PRO A 74 -16.91 -8.65 10.36
C PRO A 74 -16.10 -7.46 9.80
N PHE A 75 -16.25 -6.28 10.42
CA PHE A 75 -15.56 -5.06 9.99
C PHE A 75 -14.04 -5.23 9.89
N SER A 76 -13.45 -6.01 10.80
CA SER A 76 -12.02 -6.31 10.77
C SER A 76 -11.61 -7.02 9.47
N ALA A 77 -12.42 -7.93 8.93
CA ALA A 77 -12.14 -8.61 7.67
C ALA A 77 -12.11 -7.63 6.49
N TRP A 78 -13.00 -6.64 6.47
CA TRP A 78 -12.98 -5.55 5.47
C TRP A 78 -11.73 -4.68 5.58
N MET A 79 -11.19 -4.51 6.78
CA MET A 79 -9.92 -3.81 6.99
C MET A 79 -8.69 -4.70 6.69
N GLY A 80 -8.87 -5.90 6.15
CA GLY A 80 -7.79 -6.86 5.90
C GLY A 80 -7.23 -7.49 7.17
N LEU A 81 -8.05 -7.60 8.22
CA LEU A 81 -7.76 -8.27 9.48
C LEU A 81 -8.78 -9.40 9.74
N PRO A 82 -8.75 -10.48 8.93
CA PRO A 82 -9.72 -11.58 8.96
C PRO A 82 -9.50 -12.54 10.15
N PHE A 83 -9.49 -12.04 11.38
CA PHE A 83 -9.19 -12.82 12.59
C PHE A 83 -10.12 -14.03 12.80
N THR A 84 -11.37 -13.93 12.38
CA THR A 84 -12.38 -15.00 12.58
C THR A 84 -12.55 -15.90 11.36
N THR A 85 -12.10 -15.47 10.18
CA THR A 85 -12.33 -16.17 8.90
C THR A 85 -11.07 -16.81 8.32
N SER A 86 -9.88 -16.42 8.78
CA SER A 86 -8.60 -16.95 8.29
C SER A 86 -7.95 -17.93 9.27
N SER A 87 -7.36 -18.99 8.71
CA SER A 87 -6.57 -19.96 9.47
C SER A 87 -5.19 -19.39 9.87
N PRO A 88 -4.50 -19.97 10.88
CA PRO A 88 -3.11 -19.61 11.19
C PRO A 88 -2.16 -19.75 10.00
N LEU A 89 -2.38 -20.74 9.12
CA LEU A 89 -1.59 -20.93 7.89
C LEU A 89 -1.79 -19.77 6.91
N SER A 90 -3.01 -19.22 6.81
CA SER A 90 -3.30 -18.07 5.97
C SER A 90 -2.57 -16.82 6.46
N TRP A 91 -2.46 -16.61 7.78
CA TRP A 91 -1.67 -15.53 8.36
C TRP A 91 -0.16 -15.71 8.11
N LEU A 92 0.35 -16.93 8.27
CA LEU A 92 1.74 -17.23 7.95
C LEU A 92 2.04 -16.96 6.47
N ALA A 93 1.16 -17.41 5.57
CA ALA A 93 1.26 -17.12 4.15
C ALA A 93 1.23 -15.61 3.88
N ALA A 94 0.31 -14.87 4.52
CA ALA A 94 0.14 -13.43 4.37
C ALA A 94 1.41 -12.63 4.73
N VAL A 95 2.18 -13.10 5.71
CA VAL A 95 3.44 -12.47 6.13
C VAL A 95 4.61 -12.88 5.24
N THR A 96 4.62 -14.11 4.72
CA THR A 96 5.81 -14.71 4.10
C THR A 96 5.80 -14.65 2.57
N LEU A 97 4.74 -15.13 1.91
CA LEU A 97 4.74 -15.32 0.46
C LEU A 97 4.72 -13.99 -0.32
N PRO A 98 3.87 -12.99 0.00
CA PRO A 98 3.90 -11.68 -0.67
C PRO A 98 5.24 -10.97 -0.49
N LEU A 99 5.81 -11.06 0.72
CA LEU A 99 7.10 -10.48 1.02
C LEU A 99 8.22 -11.18 0.25
N ALA A 100 8.19 -12.51 0.14
CA ALA A 100 9.17 -13.27 -0.65
C ALA A 100 9.10 -12.93 -2.15
N VAL A 101 7.88 -12.82 -2.70
CA VAL A 101 7.67 -12.34 -4.08
C VAL A 101 8.26 -10.94 -4.23
N THR A 102 7.94 -10.01 -3.33
CA THR A 102 8.51 -8.65 -3.36
C THR A 102 10.02 -8.68 -3.29
N ALA A 103 10.60 -9.41 -2.34
CA ALA A 103 12.04 -9.53 -2.16
C ALA A 103 12.75 -10.12 -3.37
N SER A 104 12.10 -11.02 -4.12
CA SER A 104 12.65 -11.55 -5.38
C SER A 104 12.87 -10.46 -6.43
N LEU A 105 11.98 -9.46 -6.52
CA LEU A 105 12.17 -8.30 -7.40
C LEU A 105 13.44 -7.51 -7.03
N PHE A 106 13.79 -7.51 -5.75
CA PHE A 106 14.97 -6.84 -5.20
C PHE A 106 16.20 -7.77 -5.09
N LEU A 107 16.21 -8.94 -5.74
CA LEU A 107 17.35 -9.87 -5.67
C LEU A 107 18.69 -9.20 -6.06
N GLY A 108 18.69 -8.39 -7.12
CA GLY A 108 19.84 -7.58 -7.52
C GLY A 108 20.37 -6.67 -6.41
N PRO A 109 19.55 -5.72 -5.92
CA PRO A 109 19.88 -4.87 -4.77
C PRO A 109 20.29 -5.64 -3.50
N ILE A 110 19.63 -6.74 -3.16
CA ILE A 110 19.99 -7.58 -2.00
C ILE A 110 21.40 -8.15 -2.17
N VAL A 111 21.75 -8.65 -3.36
CA VAL A 111 23.08 -9.15 -3.66
C VAL A 111 24.11 -8.01 -3.60
N GLN A 112 23.77 -6.83 -4.11
CA GLN A 112 24.63 -5.65 -4.02
C GLN A 112 24.95 -5.30 -2.56
N GLU A 113 23.94 -5.15 -1.71
CA GLU A 113 24.11 -4.89 -0.27
C GLU A 113 24.95 -5.99 0.41
N SER A 114 24.74 -7.26 0.03
CA SER A 114 25.53 -8.37 0.57
C SER A 114 27.03 -8.27 0.23
N LEU A 115 27.36 -7.76 -0.95
CA LEU A 115 28.74 -7.55 -1.38
C LEU A 115 29.36 -6.33 -0.68
N GLU A 116 28.57 -5.27 -0.48
CA GLU A 116 29.01 -4.06 0.21
C GLU A 116 29.31 -4.31 1.69
N TYR A 117 28.47 -5.07 2.37
CA TYR A 117 28.62 -5.43 3.79
C TYR A 117 29.35 -6.77 4.01
N GLN A 118 29.86 -7.39 2.95
CA GLN A 118 30.54 -8.70 2.93
C GLN A 118 29.68 -9.90 3.35
N SER A 119 28.48 -9.69 3.88
CA SER A 119 27.45 -10.72 4.06
C SER A 119 26.08 -10.09 4.28
N LEU A 120 25.01 -10.86 4.02
CA LEU A 120 23.64 -10.47 4.36
C LEU A 120 23.44 -10.32 5.87
N GLN A 121 24.12 -11.13 6.68
CA GLN A 121 24.03 -11.05 8.14
C GLN A 121 24.61 -9.73 8.65
N SER A 122 25.76 -9.30 8.13
CA SER A 122 26.38 -8.02 8.45
C SER A 122 25.48 -6.85 8.05
N TRP A 123 24.92 -6.88 6.83
CA TRP A 123 23.97 -5.87 6.37
C TRP A 123 22.75 -5.77 7.29
N ALA A 124 22.12 -6.91 7.61
CA ALA A 124 20.97 -6.97 8.50
C ALA A 124 21.30 -6.46 9.91
N ALA A 125 22.47 -6.85 10.46
CA ALA A 125 22.92 -6.38 11.77
C ALA A 125 23.11 -4.85 11.81
N VAL A 126 23.70 -4.25 10.77
CA VAL A 126 23.83 -2.80 10.65
C VAL A 126 22.46 -2.13 10.49
N GLY A 127 21.58 -2.71 9.67
CA GLY A 127 20.20 -2.26 9.51
C GLY A 127 19.45 -2.21 10.85
N ILE A 128 19.55 -3.27 11.66
CA ILE A 128 18.96 -3.32 13.00
C ILE A 128 19.61 -2.30 13.93
N ALA A 129 20.94 -2.24 13.99
CA ALA A 129 21.64 -1.29 14.87
C ALA A 129 21.24 0.17 14.58
N THR A 130 21.10 0.52 13.31
CA THR A 130 20.71 1.88 12.89
C THR A 130 19.24 2.21 13.19
N LEU A 131 18.34 1.22 13.32
CA LEU A 131 16.97 1.46 13.82
C LEU A 131 16.97 1.95 15.27
N TRP A 132 17.94 1.50 16.07
CA TRP A 132 18.06 1.85 17.49
C TRP A 132 18.97 3.06 17.73
N ALA A 133 19.75 3.48 16.73
CA ALA A 133 20.61 4.65 16.82
C ALA A 133 19.79 5.94 17.05
N PRO A 134 19.99 6.69 18.16
CA PRO A 134 19.14 7.82 18.53
C PRO A 134 19.00 8.89 17.43
N SER A 135 20.07 9.16 16.68
CA SER A 135 20.09 10.15 15.60
C SER A 135 19.26 9.75 14.37
N GLN A 136 19.02 8.45 14.16
CA GLN A 136 18.33 7.92 12.97
C GLN A 136 16.98 7.29 13.31
N ARG A 137 16.75 6.95 14.58
CA ARG A 137 15.57 6.21 15.06
C ARG A 137 14.27 6.84 14.59
N LEU A 138 14.09 8.14 14.78
CA LEU A 138 12.85 8.82 14.43
C LEU A 138 12.55 8.76 12.92
N LEU A 139 13.56 9.06 12.09
CA LEU A 139 13.44 9.03 10.64
C LEU A 139 13.21 7.60 10.11
N ARG A 140 13.89 6.60 10.68
CA ARG A 140 13.71 5.19 10.29
C ARG A 140 12.36 4.64 10.72
N VAL A 141 11.90 4.91 11.95
CA VAL A 141 10.56 4.53 12.41
C VAL A 141 9.50 5.15 11.53
N ARG A 142 9.65 6.43 11.17
CA ARG A 142 8.76 7.09 10.20
C ARG A 142 8.75 6.37 8.85
N ASN A 143 9.92 6.11 8.27
CA ASN A 143 10.03 5.60 6.89
C ASN A 143 9.67 4.11 6.75
N LEU A 144 9.93 3.29 7.78
CA LEU A 144 9.78 1.84 7.69
C LEU A 144 8.53 1.31 8.41
N ILE A 145 7.95 2.09 9.33
CA ILE A 145 6.82 1.65 10.14
C ILE A 145 5.64 2.60 9.95
N VAL A 146 5.74 3.84 10.43
CA VAL A 146 4.58 4.73 10.52
C VAL A 146 4.03 5.12 9.15
N GLY A 147 4.91 5.53 8.23
CA GLY A 147 4.55 5.90 6.86
C GLY A 147 3.87 4.73 6.13
N PRO A 148 4.57 3.59 5.95
CA PRO A 148 3.98 2.42 5.31
C PRO A 148 2.66 1.97 5.95
N PHE A 149 2.58 1.95 7.29
CA PHE A 149 1.35 1.58 7.99
C PHE A 149 0.21 2.53 7.64
N CYS A 150 0.39 3.84 7.82
CA CYS A 150 -0.66 4.84 7.60
C CYS A 150 -1.09 4.89 6.13
N GLU A 151 -0.12 4.84 5.22
CA GLU A 151 -0.36 4.85 3.78
C GLU A 151 -1.15 3.62 3.34
N GLU A 152 -0.73 2.41 3.72
CA GLU A 152 -1.48 1.19 3.38
C GLU A 152 -2.85 1.12 4.07
N TRP A 153 -2.97 1.65 5.29
CA TRP A 153 -4.23 1.63 6.03
C TRP A 153 -5.29 2.50 5.36
N VAL A 154 -4.90 3.70 4.91
CA VAL A 154 -5.80 4.64 4.24
C VAL A 154 -6.02 4.25 2.79
N PHE A 155 -4.96 4.06 2.00
CA PHE A 155 -5.10 3.87 0.55
C PHE A 155 -5.48 2.45 0.15
N ARG A 156 -5.17 1.42 0.97
CA ARG A 156 -5.53 0.02 0.66
C ARG A 156 -6.66 -0.45 1.54
N ALA A 157 -6.42 -0.61 2.84
CA ALA A 157 -7.41 -1.20 3.72
C ALA A 157 -8.74 -0.42 3.76
N THR A 158 -8.69 0.92 3.66
CA THR A 158 -9.90 1.75 3.61
C THR A 158 -10.41 1.93 2.17
N MET A 159 -9.65 2.56 1.27
CA MET A 159 -10.17 2.90 -0.06
C MET A 159 -10.53 1.67 -0.91
N CYS A 160 -9.69 0.62 -0.95
CA CYS A 160 -10.00 -0.58 -1.75
C CYS A 160 -11.26 -1.27 -1.23
N SER A 161 -11.42 -1.37 0.10
CA SER A 161 -12.57 -2.02 0.72
C SER A 161 -13.86 -1.22 0.54
N LEU A 162 -13.78 0.12 0.60
CA LEU A 162 -14.91 0.99 0.28
C LEU A 162 -15.34 0.84 -1.20
N MET A 163 -14.39 0.81 -2.13
CA MET A 163 -14.69 0.59 -3.55
C MET A 163 -15.23 -0.82 -3.81
N TYR A 164 -14.69 -1.84 -3.15
CA TYR A 164 -15.22 -3.20 -3.23
C TYR A 164 -16.66 -3.27 -2.74
N GLY A 165 -16.93 -2.70 -1.56
CA GLY A 165 -18.25 -2.72 -0.92
C GLY A 165 -19.33 -1.97 -1.70
N THR A 166 -18.95 -0.90 -2.41
CA THR A 166 -19.85 -0.15 -3.29
C THR A 166 -19.93 -0.72 -4.72
N GLY A 167 -19.36 -1.91 -4.93
CA GLY A 167 -19.54 -2.72 -6.13
C GLY A 167 -18.79 -2.23 -7.34
N TRP A 168 -17.61 -1.60 -7.18
CA TRP A 168 -16.74 -1.29 -8.30
C TRP A 168 -16.17 -2.57 -8.94
N SER A 169 -15.86 -2.51 -10.24
CA SER A 169 -15.12 -3.58 -10.91
C SER A 169 -13.64 -3.56 -10.51
N LEU A 170 -12.91 -4.65 -10.81
CA LEU A 170 -11.51 -4.80 -10.40
C LEU A 170 -10.60 -3.69 -10.94
N THR A 171 -10.74 -3.31 -12.22
CA THR A 171 -9.89 -2.30 -12.88
C THR A 171 -9.85 -0.95 -12.13
N PRO A 172 -10.98 -0.27 -11.85
CA PRO A 172 -10.94 0.98 -11.10
C PRO A 172 -10.48 0.78 -9.65
N MET A 173 -10.75 -0.36 -9.00
CA MET A 173 -10.23 -0.64 -7.65
C MET A 173 -8.70 -0.70 -7.60
N VAL A 174 -8.05 -1.19 -8.66
CA VAL A 174 -6.58 -1.26 -8.75
C VAL A 174 -5.94 -0.04 -9.42
N LEU A 175 -6.72 0.98 -9.81
CA LEU A 175 -6.20 2.19 -10.46
C LEU A 175 -6.50 3.47 -9.69
N VAL A 176 -7.71 3.62 -9.14
CA VAL A 176 -8.12 4.88 -8.47
C VAL A 176 -7.32 5.14 -7.18
N PRO A 177 -7.26 4.23 -6.19
CA PRO A 177 -6.44 4.48 -4.99
C PRO A 177 -4.94 4.68 -5.32
N PRO A 178 -4.33 3.91 -6.23
CA PRO A 178 -2.95 4.14 -6.70
C PRO A 178 -2.70 5.50 -7.33
N VAL A 179 -3.60 5.99 -8.17
CA VAL A 179 -3.48 7.32 -8.78
C VAL A 179 -3.60 8.41 -7.72
N LEU A 180 -4.55 8.29 -6.78
CA LEU A 180 -4.67 9.22 -5.66
C LEU A 180 -3.42 9.20 -4.76
N PHE A 181 -2.85 8.02 -4.52
CA PHE A 181 -1.61 7.84 -3.78
C PHE A 181 -0.41 8.47 -4.49
N GLY A 182 -0.29 8.31 -5.82
CA GLY A 182 0.72 8.99 -6.63
C GLY A 182 0.56 10.51 -6.62
N LEU A 183 -0.66 11.01 -6.83
CA LEU A 183 -0.97 12.45 -6.79
C LEU A 183 -0.71 13.07 -5.42
N ALA A 184 -0.88 12.28 -4.34
CA ALA A 184 -0.57 12.73 -2.99
C ALA A 184 0.89 13.19 -2.84
N HIS A 185 1.83 12.77 -3.70
CA HIS A 185 3.24 13.14 -3.65
C HIS A 185 3.59 14.40 -4.44
N VAL A 186 2.66 14.96 -5.22
CA VAL A 186 2.88 16.20 -6.00
C VAL A 186 3.26 17.38 -5.10
N HIS A 187 2.87 17.37 -3.83
CA HIS A 187 3.25 18.38 -2.85
C HIS A 187 4.78 18.52 -2.66
N HIS A 188 5.56 17.49 -3.01
CA HIS A 188 7.02 17.56 -2.96
C HIS A 188 7.61 18.57 -3.94
N LEU A 189 6.89 18.95 -4.99
CA LEU A 189 7.33 19.99 -5.93
C LEU A 189 7.68 21.30 -5.21
N ILE A 190 6.87 21.66 -4.20
CA ILE A 190 7.05 22.89 -3.42
C ILE A 190 8.40 22.84 -2.67
N ASP A 191 8.70 21.71 -2.03
CA ASP A 191 9.96 21.52 -1.30
C ASP A 191 11.17 21.50 -2.24
N MET A 192 11.05 20.81 -3.38
CA MET A 192 12.12 20.74 -4.39
C MET A 192 12.50 22.12 -4.94
N VAL A 193 11.50 22.94 -5.25
CA VAL A 193 11.75 24.28 -5.82
C VAL A 193 12.17 25.28 -4.73
N ARG A 194 11.47 25.31 -3.59
CA ARG A 194 11.71 26.35 -2.56
C ARG A 194 12.84 26.03 -1.61
N SER A 195 12.96 24.79 -1.16
CA SER A 195 13.94 24.39 -0.14
C SER A 195 15.24 23.90 -0.76
N ARG A 196 15.16 23.17 -1.89
CA ARG A 196 16.33 22.54 -2.54
C ARG A 196 16.89 23.34 -3.72
N GLY A 197 16.25 24.45 -4.08
CA GLY A 197 16.71 25.36 -5.15
C GLY A 197 16.65 24.76 -6.55
N MET A 198 15.87 23.69 -6.78
CA MET A 198 15.70 23.12 -8.12
C MET A 198 14.91 24.08 -9.02
N SER A 199 15.26 24.15 -10.31
CA SER A 199 14.40 24.83 -11.28
C SER A 199 13.02 24.15 -11.36
N LEU A 200 11.99 24.90 -11.77
CA LEU A 200 10.64 24.33 -11.93
C LEU A 200 10.63 23.13 -12.87
N ALA A 201 11.41 23.17 -13.96
CA ALA A 201 11.52 22.06 -14.91
C ALA A 201 12.14 20.81 -14.26
N GLN A 202 13.23 20.96 -13.49
CA GLN A 202 13.85 19.85 -12.78
C GLN A 202 12.93 19.27 -11.70
N GLY A 203 12.27 20.14 -10.92
CA GLY A 203 11.31 19.71 -9.90
C GLY A 203 10.12 18.97 -10.52
N ALA A 204 9.57 19.48 -11.62
CA ALA A 204 8.47 18.84 -12.33
C ALA A 204 8.88 17.48 -12.90
N ALA A 205 10.06 17.37 -13.50
CA ALA A 205 10.58 16.09 -14.00
C ALA A 205 10.73 15.06 -12.87
N ALA A 206 11.30 15.47 -11.73
CA ALA A 206 11.44 14.60 -10.56
C ALA A 206 10.08 14.13 -10.01
N VAL A 207 9.08 15.02 -9.96
CA VAL A 207 7.72 14.68 -9.52
C VAL A 207 7.00 13.75 -10.51
N VAL A 208 7.21 13.88 -11.82
CA VAL A 208 6.65 12.96 -12.81
C VAL A 208 7.21 11.55 -12.64
N VAL A 209 8.53 11.44 -12.44
CA VAL A 209 9.18 10.16 -12.12
C VAL A 209 8.59 9.59 -10.84
N GLN A 210 8.48 10.43 -9.80
CA GLN A 210 7.87 10.05 -8.52
C GLN A 210 6.45 9.53 -8.65
N LEU A 211 5.59 10.29 -9.32
CA LEU A 211 4.20 9.92 -9.54
C LEU A 211 4.10 8.59 -10.29
N THR A 212 4.96 8.37 -11.29
CA THR A 212 4.96 7.14 -12.10
C THR A 212 5.26 5.92 -11.25
N TYR A 213 6.39 5.91 -10.53
CA TYR A 213 6.77 4.75 -9.74
C TYR A 213 5.86 4.56 -8.52
N THR A 214 5.41 5.65 -7.88
CA THR A 214 4.52 5.59 -6.72
C THR A 214 3.16 5.06 -7.13
N THR A 215 2.67 5.43 -8.31
CA THR A 215 1.43 4.85 -8.86
C THR A 215 1.62 3.38 -9.22
N ALA A 216 2.75 2.99 -9.82
CA ALA A 216 3.03 1.59 -10.14
C ALA A 216 3.08 0.70 -8.87
N PHE A 217 3.80 1.15 -7.84
CA PHE A 217 3.77 0.52 -6.52
C PHE A 217 2.37 0.54 -5.91
N GLY A 218 1.65 1.65 -6.10
CA GLY A 218 0.22 1.82 -5.94
C GLY A 218 -0.58 0.59 -6.37
N VAL A 219 -0.53 0.31 -7.67
CA VAL A 219 -1.23 -0.81 -8.33
C VAL A 219 -0.79 -2.13 -7.73
N TYR A 220 0.52 -2.32 -7.51
CA TYR A 220 1.07 -3.54 -6.92
C TYR A 220 0.51 -3.82 -5.52
N ALA A 221 0.52 -2.85 -4.59
CA ALA A 221 0.00 -3.09 -3.26
C ALA A 221 -1.54 -3.23 -3.23
N CYS A 222 -2.27 -2.59 -4.14
CA CYS A 222 -3.70 -2.89 -4.32
C CYS A 222 -3.93 -4.33 -4.79
N PHE A 223 -3.11 -4.80 -5.74
CA PHE A 223 -3.13 -6.19 -6.19
C PHE A 223 -2.86 -7.13 -5.00
N ILE A 224 -1.80 -6.92 -4.24
CA ILE A 224 -1.50 -7.74 -3.05
C ILE A 224 -2.66 -7.72 -2.05
N PHE A 225 -3.21 -6.55 -1.73
CA PHE A 225 -4.32 -6.42 -0.78
C PHE A 225 -5.56 -7.22 -1.20
N ILE A 226 -5.99 -7.08 -2.45
CA ILE A 226 -7.19 -7.76 -2.96
C ILE A 226 -6.94 -9.28 -3.03
N ARG A 227 -5.74 -9.68 -3.43
CA ARG A 227 -5.37 -11.08 -3.60
C ARG A 227 -5.23 -11.81 -2.28
N THR A 228 -4.61 -11.20 -1.28
CA THR A 228 -4.43 -11.83 0.03
C THR A 228 -5.62 -11.58 0.95
N GLY A 229 -6.23 -10.41 0.91
CA GLY A 229 -7.21 -9.98 1.91
C GLY A 229 -6.58 -9.69 3.27
N HIS A 230 -5.27 -9.45 3.31
CA HIS A 230 -4.50 -9.21 4.54
C HIS A 230 -3.76 -7.87 4.45
N PHE A 231 -4.05 -6.99 5.41
CA PHE A 231 -3.36 -5.70 5.55
C PHE A 231 -1.86 -5.89 5.78
N ILE A 232 -1.49 -6.88 6.60
CA ILE A 232 -0.10 -7.17 6.95
C ILE A 232 0.77 -7.45 5.72
N SER A 233 0.21 -8.08 4.68
CA SER A 233 0.92 -8.34 3.42
C SER A 233 1.39 -7.05 2.76
N CYS A 234 0.50 -6.07 2.62
CA CYS A 234 0.82 -4.81 1.94
C CYS A 234 1.77 -3.95 2.77
N PHE A 235 1.51 -3.88 4.08
CA PHE A 235 2.36 -3.14 5.02
C PHE A 235 3.81 -3.65 4.97
N LEU A 236 4.03 -4.96 5.04
CA LEU A 236 5.38 -5.53 5.00
C LEU A 236 6.05 -5.35 3.64
N CYS A 237 5.32 -5.53 2.54
CA CYS A 237 5.87 -5.29 1.19
C CYS A 237 6.30 -3.82 1.04
N HIS A 238 5.48 -2.88 1.51
CA HIS A 238 5.81 -1.46 1.50
C HIS A 238 7.04 -1.15 2.38
N ALA A 239 7.03 -1.59 3.64
CA ALA A 239 8.15 -1.39 4.54
C ALA A 239 9.46 -1.94 3.96
N PHE A 240 9.40 -3.10 3.29
CA PHE A 240 10.54 -3.68 2.59
C PHE A 240 10.99 -2.86 1.39
N CYS A 241 10.08 -2.39 0.54
CA CYS A 241 10.41 -1.48 -0.56
C CYS A 241 11.08 -0.18 -0.05
N ASN A 242 10.61 0.36 1.07
CA ASN A 242 11.21 1.55 1.69
C ASN A 242 12.58 1.26 2.32
N LEU A 243 12.82 0.03 2.79
CA LEU A 243 14.13 -0.41 3.27
C LEU A 243 15.14 -0.49 2.12
N MET A 244 14.73 -1.09 0.99
CA MET A 244 15.61 -1.29 -0.17
C MET A 244 15.81 -0.01 -1.00
N GLY A 245 14.80 0.87 -1.04
CA GLY A 245 14.83 2.08 -1.87
C GLY A 245 14.81 1.78 -3.37
N PHE A 246 15.17 2.77 -4.18
CA PHE A 246 15.34 2.55 -5.62
C PHE A 246 16.63 1.79 -5.87
N PRO A 247 16.64 0.83 -6.83
CA PRO A 247 17.88 0.17 -7.21
C PRO A 247 18.91 1.19 -7.69
N ASP A 248 20.05 1.26 -7.02
CA ASP A 248 21.18 2.05 -7.48
C ASP A 248 21.88 1.29 -8.61
N LEU A 249 22.00 1.90 -9.79
CA LEU A 249 22.67 1.32 -10.95
C LEU A 249 24.10 1.87 -11.15
N SER A 250 24.60 2.68 -10.21
CA SER A 250 25.96 3.22 -10.23
C SER A 250 27.04 2.14 -10.28
N TRP A 251 26.75 0.94 -9.76
CA TRP A 251 27.63 -0.24 -9.78
C TRP A 251 28.04 -0.69 -11.19
N VAL A 252 27.27 -0.33 -12.23
CA VAL A 252 27.59 -0.65 -13.62
C VAL A 252 28.89 0.02 -14.04
N SER A 253 29.08 1.28 -13.62
CA SER A 253 30.30 2.06 -13.87
C SER A 253 31.34 1.94 -12.77
N ASP A 254 30.94 1.52 -11.56
CA ASP A 254 31.84 1.44 -10.40
C ASP A 254 32.94 0.38 -10.59
N GLU A 255 34.15 0.78 -10.25
CA GLU A 255 35.35 -0.05 -10.31
C GLU A 255 35.38 -1.10 -9.20
N LYS A 256 34.84 -0.78 -8.02
CA LYS A 256 34.75 -1.68 -6.86
C LYS A 256 33.97 -2.96 -7.21
N HIS A 257 32.93 -2.81 -8.03
CA HIS A 257 32.04 -3.90 -8.42
C HIS A 257 32.47 -4.63 -9.70
N ARG A 258 33.58 -4.24 -10.35
CA ARG A 258 34.03 -4.78 -11.65
C ARG A 258 34.05 -6.31 -11.69
N ARG A 259 34.56 -6.96 -10.63
CA ARG A 259 34.66 -8.44 -10.54
C ARG A 259 33.31 -9.13 -10.34
N HIS A 260 32.30 -8.43 -9.80
CA HIS A 260 30.98 -8.96 -9.48
C HIS A 260 29.89 -8.53 -10.46
N ARG A 261 30.23 -7.79 -11.53
CA ARG A 261 29.24 -7.26 -12.50
C ARG A 261 28.37 -8.33 -13.12
N ALA A 262 28.94 -9.47 -13.52
CA ALA A 262 28.18 -10.57 -14.09
C ALA A 262 27.15 -11.13 -13.08
N LEU A 263 27.57 -11.34 -11.83
CA LEU A 263 26.69 -11.76 -10.75
C LEU A 263 25.56 -10.74 -10.52
N LEU A 264 25.89 -9.45 -10.44
CA LEU A 264 24.89 -8.39 -10.27
C LEU A 264 23.89 -8.38 -11.42
N ILE A 265 24.34 -8.35 -12.68
CA ILE A 265 23.45 -8.38 -13.86
C ILE A 265 22.53 -9.60 -13.80
N VAL A 266 23.07 -10.80 -13.54
CA VAL A 266 22.28 -12.03 -13.42
C VAL A 266 21.26 -11.93 -12.29
N SER A 267 21.64 -11.41 -11.12
CA SER A 267 20.75 -11.24 -9.97
C SER A 267 19.62 -10.24 -10.23
N TYR A 268 19.91 -9.11 -10.88
CA TYR A 268 18.91 -8.12 -11.28
C TYR A 268 17.90 -8.71 -12.28
N VAL A 269 18.38 -9.39 -13.33
CA VAL A 269 17.51 -9.99 -14.36
C VAL A 269 16.71 -11.16 -13.80
N SER A 270 17.36 -12.08 -13.09
CA SER A 270 16.69 -13.23 -12.48
C SER A 270 15.65 -12.80 -11.44
N GLY A 271 15.92 -11.74 -10.66
CA GLY A 271 14.95 -11.18 -9.72
C GLY A 271 13.64 -10.76 -10.39
N VAL A 272 13.72 -10.04 -11.51
CA VAL A 272 12.53 -9.65 -12.31
C VAL A 272 11.80 -10.88 -12.87
N ILE A 273 12.53 -11.88 -13.36
CA ILE A 273 11.94 -13.11 -13.90
C ILE A 273 11.21 -13.88 -12.79
N ILE A 274 11.87 -14.10 -11.65
CA ILE A 274 11.30 -14.83 -10.50
C ILE A 274 10.06 -14.08 -9.99
N PHE A 275 10.13 -12.76 -9.82
CA PHE A 275 8.97 -11.94 -9.45
C PHE A 275 7.81 -12.17 -10.42
N SER A 276 8.07 -12.03 -11.72
CA SER A 276 7.02 -12.10 -12.75
C SER A 276 6.33 -13.46 -12.80
N VAL A 277 7.09 -14.55 -12.70
CA VAL A 277 6.56 -15.92 -12.73
C VAL A 277 5.88 -16.31 -11.42
N SER A 278 6.40 -15.86 -10.28
CA SER A 278 5.90 -16.24 -8.96
C SER A 278 4.75 -15.37 -8.46
N LEU A 279 4.55 -14.16 -9.02
CA LEU A 279 3.56 -13.19 -8.54
C LEU A 279 2.15 -13.78 -8.47
N ALA A 280 1.63 -14.31 -9.57
CA ALA A 280 0.28 -14.87 -9.62
C ALA A 280 0.09 -16.13 -8.73
N PRO A 281 0.94 -17.17 -8.80
CA PRO A 281 0.75 -18.39 -8.03
C PRO A 281 0.95 -18.17 -6.52
N LEU A 282 1.97 -17.42 -6.10
CA LEU A 282 2.24 -17.21 -4.68
C LEU A 282 1.28 -16.20 -4.03
N THR A 283 0.54 -15.42 -4.83
CA THR A 283 -0.54 -14.55 -4.33
C THR A 283 -1.93 -15.13 -4.59
N ALA A 284 -2.06 -16.45 -4.81
CA ALA A 284 -3.36 -17.06 -5.06
C ALA A 284 -4.33 -16.91 -3.87
N PRO A 285 -5.59 -16.46 -4.06
CA PRO A 285 -6.41 -15.98 -2.96
C PRO A 285 -6.83 -17.09 -2.00
N HIS A 286 -6.90 -18.32 -2.50
CA HIS A 286 -7.21 -19.50 -1.70
C HIS A 286 -6.12 -19.81 -0.66
N LEU A 287 -4.86 -19.39 -0.87
CA LEU A 287 -3.79 -19.54 0.12
C LEU A 287 -4.05 -18.69 1.38
N TYR A 288 -4.82 -17.62 1.23
CA TYR A 288 -5.05 -16.60 2.25
C TYR A 288 -6.48 -16.56 2.78
N GLY A 289 -7.43 -17.18 2.05
CA GLY A 289 -8.86 -17.05 2.32
C GLY A 289 -9.37 -15.63 2.06
N SER A 290 -8.90 -14.97 0.99
CA SER A 290 -9.28 -13.58 0.70
C SER A 290 -10.78 -13.45 0.45
N MET A 291 -11.42 -12.51 1.12
CA MET A 291 -12.82 -12.16 0.89
C MET A 291 -13.05 -11.27 -0.35
N PHE A 292 -11.99 -10.66 -0.88
CA PHE A 292 -12.06 -9.73 -2.03
C PHE A 292 -11.91 -10.42 -3.38
N SER A 293 -11.57 -11.71 -3.38
CA SER A 293 -11.47 -12.55 -4.57
C SER A 293 -12.19 -13.87 -4.27
N PRO A 294 -13.53 -13.92 -4.42
CA PRO A 294 -14.26 -15.17 -4.25
C PRO A 294 -13.71 -16.24 -5.21
N PRO A 295 -13.78 -17.53 -4.84
CA PRO A 295 -13.32 -18.60 -5.71
C PRO A 295 -14.02 -18.51 -7.08
N PRO A 296 -13.36 -18.96 -8.16
CA PRO A 296 -14.02 -19.05 -9.46
C PRO A 296 -15.34 -19.81 -9.27
N VAL A 297 -16.42 -19.24 -9.81
CA VAL A 297 -17.73 -19.88 -9.82
C VAL A 297 -17.56 -21.24 -10.48
N ASP A 298 -17.83 -22.31 -9.74
CA ASP A 298 -17.95 -23.62 -10.34
C ASP A 298 -19.09 -23.54 -11.37
N PRO A 299 -18.86 -23.76 -12.68
CA PRO A 299 -19.94 -23.75 -13.66
C PRO A 299 -21.03 -24.79 -13.35
N ALA A 300 -20.74 -25.81 -12.53
CA ALA A 300 -21.74 -26.75 -12.04
C ALA A 300 -22.61 -26.21 -10.87
N TYR A 301 -22.15 -25.17 -10.17
CA TYR A 301 -22.85 -24.53 -9.04
C TYR A 301 -22.74 -23.00 -9.14
N PRO A 302 -23.54 -22.35 -10.01
CA PRO A 302 -23.60 -20.89 -10.06
C PRO A 302 -24.02 -20.34 -8.68
N PRO A 303 -23.45 -19.22 -8.22
CA PRO A 303 -23.88 -18.58 -6.99
C PRO A 303 -25.38 -18.28 -7.09
N ALA A 304 -26.11 -18.50 -5.99
CA ALA A 304 -27.53 -18.18 -5.92
C ALA A 304 -27.75 -16.75 -6.44
N PRO A 305 -28.76 -16.52 -7.31
CA PRO A 305 -29.03 -15.20 -7.83
C PRO A 305 -29.17 -14.26 -6.63
N ARG A 306 -28.37 -13.17 -6.62
CA ARG A 306 -28.58 -12.09 -5.66
C ARG A 306 -30.04 -11.72 -5.79
N LEU A 307 -30.81 -11.90 -4.71
CA LEU A 307 -32.21 -11.51 -4.64
C LEU A 307 -32.27 -10.00 -4.91
N THR A 308 -32.41 -9.64 -6.19
CA THR A 308 -32.90 -8.34 -6.59
C THR A 308 -34.34 -8.32 -6.09
N VAL A 309 -34.56 -7.74 -4.91
CA VAL A 309 -35.91 -7.44 -4.46
C VAL A 309 -36.49 -6.55 -5.56
N PRO A 310 -37.57 -6.97 -6.25
CA PRO A 310 -38.15 -6.17 -7.30
C PRO A 310 -38.54 -4.82 -6.71
N ALA A 311 -38.24 -3.72 -7.40
CA ALA A 311 -38.55 -2.35 -6.99
C ALA A 311 -40.04 -2.14 -6.64
N THR A 312 -40.91 -3.07 -7.04
CA THR A 312 -42.35 -3.09 -6.73
C THR A 312 -42.67 -3.44 -5.28
N THR A 313 -41.77 -4.09 -4.51
CA THR A 313 -42.03 -4.42 -3.10
C THR A 313 -41.81 -3.21 -2.18
N LEU A 314 -40.86 -2.32 -2.53
CA LEU A 314 -40.60 -1.10 -1.76
C LEU A 314 -41.74 -0.06 -1.90
N GLN A 315 -42.44 -0.05 -3.04
CA GLN A 315 -43.59 0.84 -3.26
C GLN A 315 -44.84 0.42 -2.47
N ARG A 316 -45.02 -0.87 -2.14
CA ARG A 316 -46.17 -1.31 -1.32
C ARG A 316 -46.02 -0.99 0.17
N LEU A 317 -44.79 -0.89 0.67
CA LEU A 317 -44.52 -0.55 2.07
C LEU A 317 -44.56 0.95 2.37
N LEU A 318 -44.59 1.80 1.33
CA LEU A 318 -44.72 3.26 1.46
C LEU A 318 -46.16 3.76 1.24
N GLN A 319 -47.12 2.84 1.08
CA GLN A 319 -48.55 3.15 0.92
C GLN A 319 -49.44 2.58 2.05
N THR A 320 -48.83 2.15 3.16
CA THR A 320 -49.51 1.77 4.41
C THR A 320 -48.91 2.54 5.56
#